data_AF-A0A423X6Z8-F1
#
_entry.id   AF-A0A423X6Z8-F1
#
_cell.length_a   1.000
_cell.length_b   1.000
_cell.length_c   1.000
_cell.angle_alpha   90.00
_cell.angle_beta   90.00
_cell.angle_gamma   90.00
#
_symmetry.space_group_name_H-M   'P 1'
#
loop_
_entity.id
_entity.type
_entity.pdbx_description
1 polymer ?
#
loop_
_entity_poly.entity_id
_entity_poly.type
_entity_poly.pdbx_seq_one_letter_code
_entity_poly.pdbx_strand_id
1 'polypeptide(L)'
;MARKHSREAESRDERDLIDDILKLWVMARIQTRSERICGSETIGIGPQLQDPDRHDYNRIPVPPIISAQITIIVEAMFFKPLQAQIRKRLERLIATKSPGSWFTIYLVCMLLLHNCALITEYHSKKAKTLRLSQRYAMADLVADLHGSANILLTYYHCCIKGNAPFAAGSRSTRDIEAAKLSKNQIGFLVWSHEQSRGMVPLFKEIADKHMFHHEYYFISQLFDDQWIL
;
A
#
# COMPACT_ATOMS: atom_id res chain seq x y z
N MET A 1 12.12 -0.35 7.24
CA MET A 1 13.00 -0.84 6.17
C MET A 1 12.98 0.05 4.93
N ALA A 2 11.84 0.27 4.27
CA ALA A 2 11.76 1.05 3.01
C ALA A 2 12.46 2.43 3.04
N ARG A 3 12.22 3.27 4.07
CA ARG A 3 12.89 4.58 4.21
C ARG A 3 14.42 4.51 4.36
N LYS A 4 14.92 3.41 4.91
CA LYS A 4 16.37 3.17 4.99
C LYS A 4 16.91 2.79 3.61
N HIS A 5 16.20 1.87 2.94
CA HIS A 5 16.53 1.42 1.57
C HIS A 5 16.50 2.57 0.55
N SER A 6 15.60 3.55 0.67
CA SER A 6 15.58 4.74 -0.22
C SER A 6 16.84 5.61 -0.13
N ARG A 7 17.66 5.45 0.91
CA ARG A 7 18.91 6.18 1.08
C ARG A 7 20.13 5.34 0.67
N GLU A 8 20.03 4.02 0.86
CA GLU A 8 21.15 3.09 0.75
C GLU A 8 21.19 2.31 -0.58
N ALA A 9 20.09 2.27 -1.35
CA ALA A 9 20.07 1.54 -2.61
C ALA A 9 21.11 2.10 -3.61
N GLU A 10 21.84 1.20 -4.26
CA GLU A 10 22.96 1.56 -5.14
C GLU A 10 22.50 2.41 -6.33
N SER A 11 21.39 2.00 -6.94
CA SER A 11 20.81 2.69 -8.08
C SER A 11 20.03 3.93 -7.63
N ARG A 12 20.26 5.06 -8.30
CA ARG A 12 19.45 6.27 -8.12
C ARG A 12 17.99 6.03 -8.49
N ASP A 13 17.73 5.27 -9.54
CA ASP A 13 16.36 4.95 -9.98
C ASP A 13 15.59 4.18 -8.91
N GLU A 14 16.24 3.28 -8.17
CA GLU A 14 15.63 2.55 -7.06
C GLU A 14 15.36 3.43 -5.85
N ARG A 15 16.31 4.32 -5.50
CA ARG A 15 16.15 5.27 -4.40
C ARG A 15 14.97 6.20 -4.64
N ASP A 16 14.92 6.80 -5.83
CA ASP A 16 13.84 7.69 -6.24
C ASP A 16 12.49 6.94 -6.25
N LEU A 17 12.44 5.71 -6.77
CA LEU A 17 11.21 4.92 -6.79
C LEU A 17 10.68 4.62 -5.38
N ILE A 18 11.57 4.30 -4.44
CA ILE A 18 11.16 4.05 -3.05
C ILE A 18 10.72 5.35 -2.36
N ASP A 19 11.36 6.48 -2.66
CA ASP A 19 10.94 7.78 -2.13
C ASP A 19 9.55 8.17 -2.67
N ASP A 20 9.35 8.00 -3.97
CA ASP A 20 8.08 8.27 -4.65
C ASP A 20 6.95 7.38 -4.12
N ILE A 21 7.20 6.07 -3.92
CA ILE A 21 6.17 5.19 -3.34
C ILE A 21 5.87 5.52 -1.89
N LEU A 22 6.87 5.94 -1.09
CA LEU A 22 6.65 6.39 0.28
C LEU A 22 5.82 7.67 0.33
N LYS A 23 6.07 8.62 -0.58
CA LYS A 23 5.21 9.80 -0.76
C LYS A 23 3.80 9.37 -1.10
N LEU A 24 3.60 8.49 -2.09
CA LEU A 24 2.27 8.00 -2.48
C LEU A 24 1.56 7.34 -1.29
N TRP A 25 2.27 6.50 -0.55
CA TRP A 25 1.81 5.86 0.67
C TRP A 25 1.33 6.93 1.69
N VAL A 26 2.11 7.97 1.96
CA VAL A 26 1.67 9.06 2.85
C VAL A 26 0.47 9.83 2.29
N MET A 27 0.46 10.17 0.99
CA MET A 27 -0.64 10.91 0.37
C MET A 27 -1.96 10.14 0.42
N ALA A 28 -1.93 8.81 0.23
CA ALA A 28 -3.11 7.96 0.39
C ALA A 28 -3.71 8.08 1.80
N ARG A 29 -2.90 8.29 2.84
CA ARG A 29 -3.40 8.50 4.21
C ARG A 29 -4.09 9.83 4.41
N ILE A 30 -3.61 10.87 3.74
CA ILE A 30 -4.21 12.20 3.82
C ILE A 30 -5.65 12.12 3.29
N GLN A 31 -5.87 11.44 2.17
CA GLN A 31 -7.21 11.31 1.58
C GLN A 31 -8.13 10.30 2.29
N THR A 32 -7.57 9.28 2.95
CA THR A 32 -8.36 8.19 3.53
C THR A 32 -8.65 8.34 5.03
N ARG A 33 -8.06 9.33 5.70
CA ARG A 33 -8.29 9.59 7.13
C ARG A 33 -9.14 10.83 7.34
N SER A 34 -9.87 10.85 8.46
CA SER A 34 -10.63 12.03 8.86
C SER A 34 -9.69 13.18 9.19
N GLU A 35 -9.95 14.32 8.58
CA GLU A 35 -9.24 15.58 8.84
C GLU A 35 -9.82 16.28 10.08
N ARG A 36 -8.99 17.07 10.76
CA ARG A 36 -9.40 17.93 11.87
C ARG A 36 -8.47 19.14 11.97
N ILE A 37 -8.98 20.24 12.52
CA ILE A 37 -8.14 21.40 12.86
C ILE A 37 -7.42 21.09 14.19
N CYS A 38 -6.10 21.27 14.21
CA CYS A 38 -5.24 21.00 15.38
C CYS A 38 -4.54 22.25 15.93
N GLY A 39 -4.70 23.40 15.28
CA GLY A 39 -4.04 24.66 15.66
C GLY A 39 -4.86 25.48 16.65
N SER A 40 -4.25 26.57 17.16
CA SER A 40 -4.93 27.56 17.99
C SER A 40 -5.96 28.38 17.21
N GLU A 41 -5.71 28.58 15.91
CA GLU A 41 -6.69 29.18 15.00
C GLU A 41 -7.68 28.12 14.54
N THR A 42 -8.96 28.39 14.74
CA THR A 42 -10.07 27.46 14.46
C THR A 42 -11.03 27.99 13.39
N ILE A 43 -10.74 29.17 12.83
CA ILE A 43 -11.54 29.83 11.79
C ILE A 43 -12.98 30.06 12.27
N GLY A 44 -13.15 30.35 13.55
CA GLY A 44 -14.45 30.55 14.19
C GLY A 44 -15.28 29.27 14.39
N ILE A 45 -14.68 28.09 14.24
CA ILE A 45 -15.36 26.80 14.35
C ILE A 45 -15.11 26.19 15.72
N GLY A 46 -16.19 25.80 16.39
CA GLY A 46 -16.16 25.06 17.65
C GLY A 46 -16.03 23.55 17.46
N PRO A 47 -15.78 22.79 18.54
CA PRO A 47 -15.78 21.33 18.49
C PRO A 47 -17.17 20.77 18.12
N GLN A 48 -17.19 19.60 17.48
CA GLN A 48 -18.42 18.83 17.26
C GLN A 48 -18.90 18.25 18.60
N LEU A 49 -20.11 18.64 19.03
CA LEU A 49 -20.70 18.26 20.32
C LEU A 49 -22.07 17.58 20.21
N GLN A 50 -22.63 17.45 19.01
CA GLN A 50 -24.03 17.00 18.85
C GLN A 50 -24.23 15.49 19.06
N ASP A 51 -23.22 14.68 18.80
CA ASP A 51 -23.32 13.22 18.87
C ASP A 51 -22.02 12.64 19.49
N PRO A 52 -22.09 12.16 20.74
CA PRO A 52 -20.95 11.53 21.43
C PRO A 52 -20.40 10.28 20.74
N ASP A 53 -21.20 9.60 19.93
CA ASP A 53 -20.83 8.35 19.26
C ASP A 53 -20.12 8.60 17.93
N ARG A 54 -20.05 9.85 17.46
CA ARG A 54 -19.30 10.21 16.25
C ARG A 54 -17.80 10.10 16.45
N HIS A 55 -17.10 9.67 15.40
CA HIS A 55 -15.64 9.54 15.40
C HIS A 55 -14.89 10.87 15.56
N ASP A 56 -15.57 11.99 15.32
CA ASP A 56 -15.06 13.36 15.44
C ASP A 56 -15.65 14.13 16.64
N TYR A 57 -16.31 13.46 17.59
CA TYR A 57 -16.78 14.10 18.82
C TYR A 57 -15.64 14.79 19.57
N ASN A 58 -15.92 15.99 20.09
CA ASN A 58 -14.95 16.86 20.77
C ASN A 58 -13.73 17.24 19.90
N ARG A 59 -13.86 17.17 18.57
CA ARG A 59 -12.84 17.63 17.60
C ARG A 59 -13.39 18.78 16.77
N ILE A 60 -12.47 19.61 16.29
CA ILE A 60 -12.81 20.73 15.39
C ILE A 60 -12.79 20.22 13.94
N PRO A 61 -13.94 20.15 13.26
CA PRO A 61 -14.00 19.65 11.90
C PRO A 61 -13.37 20.64 10.92
N VAL A 62 -12.82 20.12 9.82
CA VAL A 62 -12.41 20.94 8.69
C VAL A 62 -13.67 21.31 7.88
N PRO A 63 -13.88 22.59 7.50
CA PRO A 63 -14.95 22.98 6.60
C PRO A 63 -15.00 22.12 5.33
N PRO A 64 -16.18 21.68 4.87
CA PRO A 64 -16.30 20.84 3.68
C PRO A 64 -15.62 21.44 2.44
N ILE A 65 -15.67 22.77 2.27
CA ILE A 65 -15.03 23.46 1.15
C ILE A 65 -13.50 23.37 1.21
N ILE A 66 -12.90 23.47 2.41
CA ILE A 66 -11.45 23.36 2.59
C ILE A 66 -11.01 21.92 2.33
N SER A 67 -11.75 20.93 2.88
CA SER A 67 -11.47 19.51 2.64
C SER A 67 -11.54 19.14 1.15
N ALA A 68 -12.55 19.65 0.45
CA ALA A 68 -12.69 19.46 -1.00
C ALA A 68 -11.51 20.10 -1.77
N GLN A 69 -11.10 21.31 -1.42
CA GLN A 69 -9.96 22.00 -2.04
C GLN A 69 -8.64 21.26 -1.80
N ILE A 70 -8.38 20.81 -0.57
CA ILE A 70 -7.20 20.00 -0.25
C ILE A 70 -7.19 18.74 -1.12
N THR A 71 -8.33 18.05 -1.23
CA THR A 71 -8.45 16.85 -2.07
C THR A 71 -8.08 17.13 -3.52
N ILE A 72 -8.61 18.22 -4.11
CA ILE A 72 -8.32 18.62 -5.50
C ILE A 72 -6.83 18.96 -5.70
N ILE A 73 -6.24 19.74 -4.79
CA ILE A 73 -4.82 20.12 -4.86
C ILE A 73 -3.94 18.88 -4.75
N VAL A 74 -4.23 18.01 -3.78
CA VAL A 74 -3.50 16.76 -3.56
C VAL A 74 -3.56 15.87 -4.80
N GLU A 75 -4.73 15.73 -5.41
CA GLU A 75 -4.94 14.94 -6.62
C GLU A 75 -4.13 15.49 -7.82
N ALA A 76 -4.27 16.79 -8.09
CA ALA A 76 -3.68 17.42 -9.27
C ALA A 76 -2.16 17.57 -9.17
N MET A 77 -1.67 18.00 -8.00
CA MET A 77 -0.25 18.37 -7.82
C MET A 77 0.63 17.19 -7.40
N PHE A 78 0.05 16.13 -6.84
CA PHE A 78 0.83 15.01 -6.29
C PHE A 78 0.45 13.68 -6.91
N PHE A 79 -0.80 13.22 -6.80
CA PHE A 79 -1.17 11.86 -7.24
C PHE A 79 -0.91 11.64 -8.72
N LYS A 80 -1.44 12.51 -9.59
CA LYS A 80 -1.29 12.35 -11.05
C LYS A 80 0.18 12.35 -11.52
N PRO A 81 1.03 13.32 -11.13
CA PRO A 81 2.45 13.28 -11.49
C PRO A 81 3.18 12.04 -10.93
N LEU A 82 2.91 11.70 -9.68
CA LEU A 82 3.61 10.63 -8.98
C LEU A 82 3.26 9.25 -9.52
N GLN A 83 2.00 9.00 -9.86
CA GLN A 83 1.54 7.75 -10.47
C GLN A 83 2.27 7.47 -11.80
N ALA A 84 2.36 8.48 -12.68
CA ALA A 84 3.05 8.34 -13.95
C ALA A 84 4.55 8.04 -13.78
N GLN A 85 5.20 8.68 -12.80
CA GLN A 85 6.61 8.47 -12.50
C GLN A 85 6.87 7.08 -11.90
N ILE A 86 6.08 6.67 -10.91
CA ILE A 86 6.18 5.35 -10.27
C ILE A 86 5.99 4.26 -11.32
N ARG A 87 4.95 4.35 -12.15
CA ARG A 87 4.68 3.36 -13.20
C ARG A 87 5.88 3.22 -14.13
N LYS A 88 6.38 4.33 -14.69
CA LYS A 88 7.52 4.33 -15.61
C LYS A 88 8.78 3.74 -14.99
N ARG A 89 9.08 4.07 -13.73
CA ARG A 89 10.27 3.57 -13.02
C ARG A 89 10.13 2.08 -12.67
N LEU A 90 8.96 1.66 -12.19
CA LEU A 90 8.69 0.26 -11.84
C LEU A 90 8.74 -0.63 -13.08
N GLU A 91 8.08 -0.25 -14.18
CA GLU A 91 8.11 -0.99 -15.45
C GLU A 91 9.55 -1.16 -15.96
N ARG A 92 10.38 -0.09 -15.89
CA ARG A 92 11.79 -0.16 -16.25
C ARG A 92 12.57 -1.11 -15.35
N LEU A 93 12.35 -1.05 -14.03
CA LEU A 93 13.05 -1.88 -13.06
C LEU A 93 12.73 -3.37 -13.29
N ILE A 94 11.46 -3.69 -13.53
CA ILE A 94 10.99 -5.03 -13.87
C ILE A 94 11.59 -5.49 -15.21
N ALA A 95 11.58 -4.63 -16.24
CA ALA A 95 12.11 -4.95 -17.57
C ALA A 95 13.62 -5.20 -17.58
N THR A 96 14.37 -4.53 -16.70
CA THR A 96 15.83 -4.69 -16.58
C THR A 96 16.22 -6.08 -16.11
N LYS A 97 15.31 -6.79 -15.40
CA LYS A 97 15.54 -8.14 -14.84
C LYS A 97 16.83 -8.25 -14.01
N SER A 98 17.26 -7.14 -13.41
CA SER A 98 18.45 -7.11 -12.55
C SER A 98 18.14 -7.83 -11.24
N PRO A 99 18.90 -8.89 -10.87
CA PRO A 99 18.69 -9.58 -9.60
C PRO A 99 18.83 -8.66 -8.38
N GLY A 100 19.70 -7.64 -8.45
CA GLY A 100 19.92 -6.68 -7.35
C GLY A 100 18.71 -5.77 -7.08
N SER A 101 17.79 -5.63 -8.05
CA SER A 101 16.60 -4.80 -7.92
C SER A 101 15.42 -5.54 -7.26
N TRP A 102 15.55 -6.86 -7.03
CA TRP A 102 14.46 -7.69 -6.49
C TRP A 102 13.93 -7.13 -5.16
N PHE A 103 14.82 -6.72 -4.25
CA PHE A 103 14.41 -6.21 -2.94
C PHE A 103 13.61 -4.91 -3.04
N THR A 104 14.01 -4.04 -3.97
CA THR A 104 13.29 -2.79 -4.28
C THR A 104 11.88 -3.11 -4.80
N ILE A 105 11.77 -4.05 -5.74
CA ILE A 105 10.49 -4.49 -6.30
C ILE A 105 9.60 -5.07 -5.20
N TYR A 106 10.13 -5.94 -4.34
CA TYR A 106 9.40 -6.52 -3.21
C TYR A 106 8.80 -5.44 -2.30
N LEU A 107 9.60 -4.46 -1.88
CA LEU A 107 9.12 -3.36 -1.04
C LEU A 107 8.07 -2.50 -1.72
N VAL A 108 8.25 -2.19 -3.02
CA VAL A 108 7.28 -1.41 -3.80
C VAL A 108 5.95 -2.15 -3.90
N CYS A 109 5.98 -3.44 -4.24
CA CYS A 109 4.77 -4.27 -4.31
C CYS A 109 4.04 -4.31 -2.96
N MET A 110 4.78 -4.56 -1.86
CA MET A 110 4.21 -4.57 -0.52
C MET A 110 3.50 -3.26 -0.17
N LEU A 111 4.11 -2.10 -0.46
CA LEU A 111 3.53 -0.79 -0.17
C LEU A 111 2.31 -0.46 -1.06
N LEU A 112 2.35 -0.83 -2.34
CA LEU A 112 1.23 -0.64 -3.27
C LEU A 112 0.02 -1.51 -2.88
N LEU A 113 0.25 -2.79 -2.58
CA LEU A 113 -0.80 -3.72 -2.15
C LEU A 113 -1.39 -3.31 -0.79
N HIS A 114 -0.57 -2.80 0.12
CA HIS A 114 -1.07 -2.23 1.36
C HIS A 114 -1.96 -1.01 1.11
N ASN A 115 -1.55 -0.08 0.24
CA ASN A 115 -2.38 1.07 -0.13
C ASN A 115 -3.72 0.64 -0.74
N CYS A 116 -3.74 -0.42 -1.57
CA CYS A 116 -4.96 -1.00 -2.13
C CYS A 116 -5.98 -1.36 -1.02
N ALA A 117 -5.53 -2.08 0.01
CA ALA A 117 -6.38 -2.45 1.15
C ALA A 117 -6.90 -1.22 1.90
N LEU A 118 -6.04 -0.23 2.17
CA LEU A 118 -6.42 0.97 2.92
C LEU A 118 -7.44 1.85 2.19
N ILE A 119 -7.26 2.04 0.88
CA ILE A 119 -8.23 2.79 0.05
C ILE A 119 -9.55 2.03 -0.02
N THR A 120 -9.50 0.70 -0.16
CA THR A 120 -10.70 -0.16 -0.13
C THR A 120 -11.46 -0.03 1.19
N GLU A 121 -10.74 -0.04 2.33
CA GLU A 121 -11.32 0.16 3.66
C GLU A 121 -12.01 1.52 3.76
N TYR A 122 -11.35 2.59 3.30
CA TYR A 122 -11.93 3.93 3.30
C TYR A 122 -13.25 3.98 2.54
N HIS A 123 -13.29 3.47 1.31
CA HIS A 123 -14.52 3.49 0.52
C HIS A 123 -15.61 2.59 1.11
N SER A 124 -15.25 1.52 1.81
CA SER A 124 -16.21 0.69 2.54
C SER A 124 -16.81 1.41 3.76
N LYS A 125 -15.97 2.06 4.58
CA LYS A 125 -16.43 2.88 5.71
C LYS A 125 -17.31 4.04 5.24
N LYS A 126 -16.88 4.75 4.19
CA LYS A 126 -17.63 5.87 3.61
C LYS A 126 -19.00 5.46 3.10
N ALA A 127 -19.13 4.29 2.45
CA ALA A 127 -20.43 3.77 2.03
C ALA A 127 -21.39 3.55 3.21
N LYS A 128 -20.88 2.96 4.31
CA LYS A 128 -21.65 2.76 5.54
C LYS A 128 -22.09 4.07 6.18
N THR A 129 -21.17 5.04 6.30
CA THR A 129 -21.47 6.37 6.85
C THR A 129 -22.54 7.09 6.04
N LEU A 130 -22.48 6.99 4.71
CA LEU A 130 -23.46 7.58 3.79
C LEU A 130 -24.73 6.72 3.59
N ARG A 131 -24.81 5.55 4.26
CA ARG A 131 -25.92 4.57 4.15
C ARG A 131 -26.24 4.20 2.69
N LEU A 132 -25.20 4.06 1.87
CA LEU A 132 -25.34 3.62 0.48
C LEU A 132 -25.70 2.12 0.42
N SER A 133 -26.45 1.72 -0.60
CA SER A 133 -26.76 0.31 -0.86
C SER A 133 -25.55 -0.47 -1.38
N GLN A 134 -24.60 0.22 -2.01
CA GLN A 134 -23.36 -0.35 -2.54
C GLN A 134 -22.33 -0.62 -1.43
N ARG A 135 -21.49 -1.65 -1.62
CA ARG A 135 -20.42 -2.02 -0.68
C ARG A 135 -19.35 -0.93 -0.50
N TYR A 136 -19.13 -0.12 -1.54
CA TYR A 136 -18.09 0.90 -1.61
C TYR A 136 -18.67 2.21 -2.13
N ALA A 137 -18.21 3.35 -1.59
CA ALA A 137 -18.71 4.66 -2.01
C ALA A 137 -18.30 5.03 -3.45
N MET A 138 -17.21 4.45 -3.96
CA MET A 138 -16.75 4.58 -5.34
C MET A 138 -16.45 3.18 -5.88
N ALA A 139 -17.49 2.44 -6.26
CA ALA A 139 -17.37 1.03 -6.62
C ALA A 139 -16.45 0.80 -7.82
N ASP A 140 -16.56 1.61 -8.87
CA ASP A 140 -15.75 1.47 -10.09
C ASP A 140 -14.25 1.70 -9.82
N LEU A 141 -13.92 2.75 -9.06
CA LEU A 141 -12.56 3.04 -8.61
C LEU A 141 -11.96 1.86 -7.83
N VAL A 142 -12.74 1.27 -6.92
CA VAL A 142 -12.29 0.13 -6.11
C VAL A 142 -12.09 -1.11 -6.98
N ALA A 143 -12.95 -1.35 -7.97
CA ALA A 143 -12.79 -2.44 -8.91
C ALA A 143 -11.50 -2.29 -9.75
N ASP A 144 -11.22 -1.09 -10.27
CA ASP A 144 -9.99 -0.78 -11.01
C ASP A 144 -8.74 -0.96 -10.13
N LEU A 145 -8.84 -0.57 -8.87
CA LEU A 145 -7.76 -0.73 -7.89
C LEU A 145 -7.47 -2.21 -7.60
N HIS A 146 -8.51 -3.03 -7.44
CA HIS A 146 -8.37 -4.48 -7.24
C HIS A 146 -7.80 -5.15 -8.49
N GLY A 147 -8.27 -4.77 -9.69
CA GLY A 147 -7.68 -5.23 -10.95
C GLY A 147 -6.20 -4.86 -11.06
N SER A 148 -5.83 -3.65 -10.68
CA SER A 148 -4.43 -3.20 -10.66
C SER A 148 -3.56 -3.98 -9.67
N ALA A 149 -4.10 -4.31 -8.49
CA ALA A 149 -3.43 -5.15 -7.50
C ALA A 149 -3.18 -6.57 -8.05
N ASN A 150 -4.17 -7.15 -8.73
CA ASN A 150 -4.04 -8.45 -9.36
C ASN A 150 -2.99 -8.46 -10.47
N ILE A 151 -2.98 -7.43 -11.34
CA ILE A 151 -1.94 -7.27 -12.37
C ILE A 151 -0.56 -7.20 -11.72
N LEU A 152 -0.41 -6.40 -10.66
CA LEU A 152 0.86 -6.26 -9.93
C LEU A 152 1.33 -7.61 -9.36
N LEU A 153 0.43 -8.39 -8.77
CA LEU A 153 0.71 -9.72 -8.26
C LEU A 153 1.07 -10.70 -9.38
N THR A 154 0.40 -10.64 -10.54
CA THR A 154 0.77 -11.44 -11.72
C THR A 154 2.20 -11.15 -12.16
N TYR A 155 2.60 -9.88 -12.26
CA TYR A 155 3.98 -9.52 -12.61
C TYR A 155 4.97 -10.01 -11.55
N TYR A 156 4.63 -9.83 -10.27
CA TYR A 156 5.47 -10.27 -9.16
C TYR A 156 5.71 -11.78 -9.20
N HIS A 157 4.67 -12.60 -9.30
CA HIS A 157 4.78 -14.05 -9.28
C HIS A 157 5.30 -14.63 -10.59
N CYS A 158 4.72 -14.25 -11.72
CA CYS A 158 4.98 -14.89 -13.01
C CYS A 158 6.23 -14.35 -13.70
N CYS A 159 6.49 -13.04 -13.64
CA CYS A 159 7.60 -12.44 -14.39
C CYS A 159 8.89 -12.34 -13.57
N ILE A 160 8.76 -12.08 -12.26
CA ILE A 160 9.90 -11.77 -11.38
C ILE A 160 10.24 -12.95 -10.48
N LYS A 161 9.32 -13.92 -10.33
CA LYS A 161 9.42 -15.00 -9.34
C LYS A 161 9.61 -14.42 -7.93
N GLY A 162 8.82 -13.41 -7.62
CA GLY A 162 8.92 -12.59 -6.44
C GLY A 162 8.85 -13.40 -5.14
N ASN A 163 8.07 -14.47 -5.09
CA ASN A 163 7.99 -15.33 -3.90
C ASN A 163 9.22 -16.24 -3.69
N ALA A 164 10.14 -16.34 -4.65
CA ALA A 164 11.18 -17.37 -4.64
C ALA A 164 12.13 -17.32 -3.42
N PRO A 165 12.53 -16.15 -2.89
CA PRO A 165 13.31 -16.08 -1.64
C PRO A 165 12.58 -16.55 -0.39
N PHE A 166 11.25 -16.71 -0.44
CA PHE A 166 10.43 -17.22 0.66
C PHE A 166 10.12 -18.72 0.55
N ALA A 167 10.31 -19.31 -0.64
CA ALA A 167 10.02 -20.72 -0.87
C ALA A 167 10.91 -21.64 -0.01
N ALA A 168 10.38 -22.81 0.36
CA ALA A 168 11.16 -23.80 1.09
C ALA A 168 12.18 -24.53 0.18
N GLY A 169 13.39 -24.79 0.69
CA GLY A 169 14.39 -25.67 0.06
C GLY A 169 15.54 -24.96 -0.66
N SER A 170 16.37 -25.72 -1.39
CA SER A 170 17.62 -25.24 -2.01
C SER A 170 17.45 -24.12 -3.04
N ARG A 171 16.23 -23.97 -3.58
CA ARG A 171 15.87 -22.91 -4.53
C ARG A 171 15.96 -21.53 -3.86
N SER A 172 15.41 -21.35 -2.67
CA SER A 172 15.45 -20.05 -1.99
C SER A 172 16.85 -19.64 -1.56
N THR A 173 17.72 -20.58 -1.16
CA THR A 173 19.14 -20.27 -0.91
C THR A 173 19.80 -19.66 -2.15
N ARG A 174 19.60 -20.27 -3.33
CA ARG A 174 20.14 -19.74 -4.58
C ARG A 174 19.51 -18.41 -4.97
N ASP A 175 18.21 -18.23 -4.76
CA ASP A 175 17.50 -16.99 -5.11
C ASP A 175 17.92 -15.83 -4.20
N ILE A 176 18.17 -16.09 -2.90
CA ILE A 176 18.74 -15.12 -1.96
C ILE A 176 20.16 -14.70 -2.38
N GLU A 177 21.00 -15.67 -2.75
CA GLU A 177 22.35 -15.41 -3.27
C GLU A 177 22.30 -14.60 -4.57
N ALA A 178 21.43 -14.97 -5.50
CA ALA A 178 21.25 -14.30 -6.77
C ALA A 178 20.75 -12.85 -6.59
N ALA A 179 19.90 -12.59 -5.61
CA ALA A 179 19.36 -11.26 -5.31
C ALA A 179 20.39 -10.27 -4.73
N LYS A 180 21.63 -10.71 -4.46
CA LYS A 180 22.76 -9.86 -3.98
C LYS A 180 22.40 -9.00 -2.76
N LEU A 181 21.67 -9.60 -1.82
CA LEU A 181 21.11 -8.88 -0.69
C LEU A 181 22.17 -8.57 0.38
N SER A 182 22.10 -7.38 0.96
CA SER A 182 22.88 -7.01 2.14
C SER A 182 22.40 -7.77 3.38
N LYS A 183 23.25 -7.87 4.41
CA LYS A 183 22.90 -8.50 5.70
C LYS A 183 21.61 -7.94 6.31
N ASN A 184 21.40 -6.62 6.20
CA ASN A 184 20.19 -5.96 6.71
C ASN A 184 18.93 -6.36 5.91
N GLN A 185 19.05 -6.48 4.59
CA GLN A 185 17.95 -6.91 3.73
C GLN A 185 17.59 -8.37 4.00
N ILE A 186 18.59 -9.24 4.12
CA ILE A 186 18.39 -10.65 4.50
C ILE A 186 17.68 -10.74 5.87
N GLY A 187 18.16 -10.01 6.87
CA GLY A 187 17.52 -9.99 8.20
C GLY A 187 16.07 -9.53 8.15
N PHE A 188 15.76 -8.51 7.35
CA PHE A 188 14.38 -8.08 7.14
C PHE A 188 13.52 -9.14 6.43
N LEU A 189 14.07 -9.84 5.43
CA LEU A 189 13.35 -10.89 4.73
C LEU A 189 13.01 -12.06 5.64
N VAL A 190 13.99 -12.56 6.41
CA VAL A 190 13.78 -13.62 7.39
C VAL A 190 12.69 -13.21 8.38
N TRP A 191 12.80 -12.01 8.95
CA TRP A 191 11.78 -11.48 9.85
C TRP A 191 10.40 -11.42 9.18
N SER A 192 10.31 -10.89 7.96
CA SER A 192 9.05 -10.75 7.23
C SER A 192 8.39 -12.11 6.93
N HIS A 193 9.20 -13.13 6.65
CA HIS A 193 8.75 -14.49 6.39
C HIS A 193 8.29 -15.19 7.68
N GLU A 194 8.98 -14.97 8.79
CA GLU A 194 8.54 -15.47 10.10
C GLU A 194 7.20 -14.85 10.51
N GLN A 195 7.03 -13.54 10.30
CA GLN A 195 5.75 -12.87 10.53
C GLN A 195 4.65 -13.46 9.65
N SER A 196 4.89 -13.66 8.35
CA SER A 196 3.88 -14.22 7.45
C SER A 196 3.47 -15.64 7.86
N ARG A 197 4.42 -16.49 8.28
CA ARG A 197 4.14 -17.83 8.80
C ARG A 197 3.28 -17.83 10.07
N GLY A 198 3.53 -16.89 10.97
CA GLY A 198 2.71 -16.71 12.18
C GLY A 198 1.27 -16.27 11.87
N MET A 199 1.04 -15.66 10.71
CA MET A 199 -0.25 -15.09 10.30
C MET A 199 -1.03 -15.98 9.33
N VAL A 200 -0.54 -17.18 8.99
CA VAL A 200 -1.20 -18.09 8.05
C VAL A 200 -2.69 -18.34 8.35
N PRO A 201 -3.12 -18.57 9.62
CA PRO A 201 -4.54 -18.74 9.92
C PRO A 201 -5.38 -17.50 9.56
N LEU A 202 -4.87 -16.31 9.87
CA LEU A 202 -5.52 -15.05 9.52
C LEU A 202 -5.54 -14.84 8.00
N PHE A 203 -4.44 -15.13 7.30
CA PHE A 203 -4.35 -15.00 5.85
C PHE A 203 -5.35 -15.88 5.12
N LYS A 204 -5.57 -17.10 5.64
CA LYS A 204 -6.61 -17.98 5.14
C LYS A 204 -8.01 -17.41 5.37
N GLU A 205 -8.29 -16.95 6.60
CA GLU A 205 -9.59 -16.37 6.94
C GLU A 205 -9.93 -15.15 6.07
N ILE A 206 -8.99 -14.20 5.91
CA ILE A 206 -9.23 -12.99 5.13
C ILE A 206 -9.43 -13.30 3.65
N ALA A 207 -8.74 -14.32 3.12
CA ALA A 207 -8.88 -14.78 1.75
C ALA A 207 -10.26 -15.43 1.56
N ASP A 208 -10.60 -16.44 2.36
CA ASP A 208 -11.87 -17.18 2.29
C ASP A 208 -13.08 -16.22 2.39
N LYS A 209 -13.01 -15.24 3.29
CA LYS A 209 -14.08 -14.25 3.52
C LYS A 209 -14.03 -13.05 2.57
N HIS A 210 -13.09 -13.00 1.63
CA HIS A 210 -12.94 -11.89 0.67
C HIS A 210 -12.90 -10.52 1.38
N MET A 211 -12.08 -10.44 2.43
CA MET A 211 -11.92 -9.24 3.25
C MET A 211 -10.98 -8.25 2.59
N PHE A 212 -11.32 -7.76 1.40
CA PHE A 212 -10.51 -6.83 0.59
C PHE A 212 -10.06 -5.55 1.32
N HIS A 213 -10.74 -5.17 2.40
CA HIS A 213 -10.42 -4.00 3.22
C HIS A 213 -9.42 -4.31 4.35
N HIS A 214 -9.12 -5.59 4.60
CA HIS A 214 -8.15 -5.98 5.60
C HIS A 214 -6.74 -5.65 5.11
N GLU A 215 -5.91 -5.03 5.95
CA GLU A 215 -4.60 -4.50 5.56
C GLU A 215 -3.66 -5.55 4.95
N TYR A 216 -3.81 -6.81 5.37
CA TYR A 216 -3.05 -7.94 4.86
C TYR A 216 -3.65 -8.67 3.66
N TYR A 217 -4.87 -8.35 3.21
CA TYR A 217 -5.56 -9.15 2.18
C TYR A 217 -4.76 -9.28 0.88
N PHE A 218 -4.21 -8.17 0.39
CA PHE A 218 -3.38 -8.17 -0.81
C PHE A 218 -1.91 -8.51 -0.51
N ILE A 219 -1.41 -8.15 0.68
CA ILE A 219 0.00 -8.37 1.06
C ILE A 219 0.28 -9.86 1.28
N SER A 220 -0.65 -10.60 1.88
CA SER A 220 -0.48 -12.03 2.16
C SER A 220 -0.18 -12.82 0.89
N GLN A 221 -0.74 -12.39 -0.24
CA GLN A 221 -0.56 -13.01 -1.55
C GLN A 221 0.88 -12.91 -2.08
N LEU A 222 1.72 -12.00 -1.56
CA LEU A 222 3.16 -11.96 -1.91
C LEU A 222 3.93 -13.19 -1.40
N PHE A 223 3.39 -13.86 -0.38
CA PHE A 223 4.01 -15.02 0.27
C PHE A 223 3.37 -16.35 -0.17
N ASP A 224 2.42 -16.31 -1.10
CA ASP A 224 1.74 -17.52 -1.56
C ASP A 224 2.58 -18.24 -2.63
N ASP A 225 2.96 -19.48 -2.33
CA ASP A 225 3.72 -20.35 -3.24
C ASP A 225 2.83 -20.91 -4.38
N GLN A 226 1.53 -20.97 -4.17
CA GLN A 226 0.53 -21.49 -5.11
C GLN A 226 -0.39 -20.39 -5.64
N TRP A 227 0.12 -19.15 -5.70
CA TRP A 227 -0.69 -18.01 -6.10
C TRP A 227 -1.32 -18.20 -7.48
N ILE A 228 -2.65 -18.08 -7.53
CA ILE A 228 -3.49 -18.13 -8.73
C ILE A 228 -4.40 -16.89 -8.70
N LEU A 229 -4.71 -16.35 -9.88
CA LEU A 229 -5.58 -15.18 -10.07
C LEU A 229 -7.04 -15.45 -9.64
#